data_AF-A0A0D1YFX7-F1
#
_entry.id   AF-A0A0D1YFX7-F1
#
_cell.length_a   1.000
_cell.length_b   1.000
_cell.length_c   1.000
_cell.angle_alpha   90.00
_cell.angle_beta   90.00
_cell.angle_gamma   90.00
#
_symmetry.space_group_name_H-M   'P 1'
#
loop_
_entity.id
_entity.type
_entity.pdbx_description
1 polymer ?
#
loop_
_entity_poly.entity_id
_entity_poly.type
_entity_poly.pdbx_seq_one_letter_code
_entity_poly.pdbx_strand_id
1 'polypeptide(L)'
;MPIFRSSCQVKFTRTLFLFESKACHPRTLSIGTRSFSSHKMTASLIKKYEINADMGEGFGRWKLGPDDELVKYIDAANIACGFHAGDPTIMINTVRLCKKRNVKTGAHPGLQDLVGFGRRKMEVNPSDLYAMILYQVGALQGILKSEGLELTHIKPHGELYFYMLRDETIMRAVLEACAHFKVPVYACKNDRQQAICDELGIVFQEEVYVDIDYDSGGNLVPVAKSQPVTPELCAERVRRMAEKDETVANDGNPVQLGFKGRPFSVCIHSDMATALGNVQKTREAIDQVNNKSK
;
A
#
# COMPACT_ATOMS: atom_id res chain seq x y z
N MET A 1 -3.94 15.37 64.69
CA MET A 1 -3.58 14.46 63.58
C MET A 1 -2.80 15.23 62.53
N PRO A 2 -1.46 15.19 62.57
CA PRO A 2 -0.59 15.65 61.49
C PRO A 2 0.02 14.46 60.73
N ILE A 3 0.20 14.66 59.42
CA ILE A 3 0.78 13.73 58.46
C ILE A 3 2.30 13.61 58.73
N PHE A 4 2.76 12.42 59.10
CA PHE A 4 4.18 12.10 59.24
C PHE A 4 4.82 11.90 57.86
N ARG A 5 5.79 12.76 57.51
CA ARG A 5 6.81 12.48 56.49
C ARG A 5 7.97 11.75 57.18
N SER A 6 8.25 10.50 56.80
CA SER A 6 9.50 9.83 57.17
C SER A 6 10.41 9.70 55.95
N SER A 7 11.59 10.30 56.07
CA SER A 7 12.74 10.17 55.19
C SER A 7 13.39 8.79 55.34
N CYS A 8 13.60 8.07 54.24
CA CYS A 8 14.46 6.90 54.23
C CYS A 8 15.64 7.15 53.28
N GLN A 9 16.82 7.38 53.86
CA GLN A 9 18.09 7.48 53.15
C GLN A 9 18.56 6.08 52.74
N VAL A 10 18.83 5.86 51.46
CA VAL A 10 19.46 4.63 50.97
C VAL A 10 20.99 4.80 51.04
N LYS A 11 21.63 4.05 51.95
CA LYS A 11 23.09 3.92 52.04
C LYS A 11 23.58 2.90 51.00
N PHE A 12 24.53 3.30 50.16
CA PHE A 12 25.30 2.39 49.31
C PHE A 12 26.42 1.73 50.13
N THR A 13 26.39 0.40 50.25
CA THR A 13 27.54 -0.39 50.71
C THR A 13 28.06 -1.23 49.55
N ARG A 14 29.31 -0.96 49.14
CA ARG A 14 30.08 -1.78 48.19
C ARG A 14 30.48 -3.09 48.87
N THR A 15 30.00 -4.21 48.37
CA THR A 15 30.56 -5.54 48.69
C THR A 15 31.15 -6.12 47.40
N LEU A 16 32.47 -6.33 47.42
CA LEU A 16 33.26 -6.90 46.34
C LEU A 16 33.14 -8.44 46.42
N PHE A 17 32.50 -9.07 45.43
CA PHE A 17 32.56 -10.53 45.28
C PHE A 17 33.53 -10.86 44.14
N LEU A 18 34.65 -11.51 44.50
CA LEU A 18 35.56 -12.20 43.58
C LEU A 18 34.90 -13.52 43.17
N PHE A 19 34.68 -13.71 41.87
CA PHE A 19 34.41 -15.02 41.28
C PHE A 19 35.52 -15.35 40.29
N GLU A 20 36.27 -16.42 40.58
CA GLU A 20 37.25 -17.03 39.70
C GLU A 20 36.58 -17.60 38.45
N SER A 21 37.08 -17.26 37.26
CA SER A 21 36.62 -17.82 35.99
C SER A 21 37.39 -19.12 35.68
N LYS A 22 36.69 -20.25 35.66
CA LYS A 22 37.17 -21.45 34.97
C LYS A 22 36.95 -21.27 33.46
N ALA A 23 38.03 -21.31 32.70
CA ALA A 23 38.02 -21.20 31.25
C ALA A 23 37.23 -22.37 30.60
N CYS A 24 36.14 -22.04 29.91
CA CYS A 24 35.45 -22.95 29.00
C CYS A 24 35.87 -22.56 27.57
N HIS A 25 36.45 -23.50 26.83
CA HIS A 25 36.89 -23.28 25.45
C HIS A 25 35.67 -23.04 24.53
N PRO A 26 35.65 -21.95 23.73
CA PRO A 26 34.61 -21.77 22.74
C PRO A 26 34.89 -22.67 21.52
N ARG A 27 33.98 -23.60 21.23
CA ARG A 27 33.92 -24.23 19.90
C ARG A 27 33.55 -23.14 18.90
N THR A 28 34.47 -22.82 18.00
CA THR A 28 34.22 -22.00 16.82
C THR A 28 33.21 -22.72 15.91
N LEU A 29 31.95 -22.31 15.97
CA LEU A 29 31.01 -22.52 14.86
C LEU A 29 31.32 -21.46 13.80
N SER A 30 31.87 -21.89 12.67
CA SER A 30 31.97 -21.05 11.47
C SER A 30 30.56 -20.82 10.93
N ILE A 31 29.93 -19.71 11.33
CA ILE A 31 28.75 -19.20 10.65
C ILE A 31 29.25 -18.65 9.32
N GLY A 32 29.09 -19.44 8.26
CA GLY A 32 29.39 -19.00 6.91
C GLY A 32 28.61 -17.72 6.61
N THR A 33 29.33 -16.64 6.36
CA THR A 33 28.77 -15.41 5.82
C THR A 33 28.29 -15.70 4.40
N ARG A 34 27.04 -16.15 4.26
CA ARG A 34 26.35 -16.07 2.97
C ARG A 34 26.17 -14.58 2.70
N SER A 35 26.98 -14.07 1.78
CA SER A 35 26.74 -12.80 1.12
C SER A 35 25.33 -12.86 0.53
N PHE A 36 24.38 -12.16 1.17
CA PHE A 36 23.15 -11.79 0.51
C PHE A 36 23.56 -10.77 -0.56
N SER A 37 23.72 -11.26 -1.78
CA SER A 37 23.73 -10.39 -2.95
C SER A 37 22.36 -9.71 -2.98
N SER A 38 22.27 -8.51 -2.38
CA SER A 38 21.16 -7.60 -2.59
C SER A 38 21.15 -7.26 -4.07
N HIS A 39 20.42 -8.04 -4.86
CA HIS A 39 19.98 -7.56 -6.16
C HIS A 39 19.16 -6.32 -5.84
N LYS A 40 19.78 -5.14 -6.00
CA LYS A 40 19.05 -3.88 -6.02
C LYS A 40 18.08 -3.99 -7.18
N MET A 41 16.87 -4.48 -6.90
CA MET A 41 15.75 -4.35 -7.81
C MET A 41 15.55 -2.84 -7.95
N THR A 42 16.07 -2.29 -9.03
CA THR A 42 15.73 -0.92 -9.43
C THR A 42 14.22 -0.90 -9.59
N ALA A 43 13.54 -0.07 -8.79
CA ALA A 43 12.12 0.21 -8.95
C ALA A 43 11.85 0.41 -10.45
N SER A 44 11.03 -0.47 -11.04
CA SER A 44 10.71 -0.43 -12.46
C SER A 44 9.21 -0.45 -12.62
N LEU A 45 8.72 0.30 -13.59
CA LEU A 45 7.32 0.21 -14.01
C LEU A 45 6.94 -1.23 -14.33
N ILE A 46 5.65 -1.53 -14.18
CA ILE A 46 5.11 -2.83 -14.56
C ILE A 46 5.30 -3.06 -16.06
N LYS A 47 5.50 -4.32 -16.45
CA LYS A 47 5.81 -4.71 -17.84
C LYS A 47 4.61 -5.31 -18.59
N LYS A 48 3.50 -5.51 -17.88
CA LYS A 48 2.22 -6.04 -18.35
C LYS A 48 1.10 -5.37 -17.56
N TYR A 49 -0.14 -5.45 -18.02
CA TYR A 49 -1.27 -5.02 -17.20
C TYR A 49 -1.35 -5.92 -15.96
N GLU A 50 -1.42 -5.32 -14.78
CA GLU A 50 -1.41 -6.00 -13.48
C GLU A 50 -2.62 -5.58 -12.64
N ILE A 51 -3.14 -6.48 -11.81
CA ILE A 51 -4.21 -6.15 -10.85
C ILE A 51 -3.61 -5.88 -9.49
N ASN A 52 -3.97 -4.74 -8.89
CA ASN A 52 -3.76 -4.47 -7.48
C ASN A 52 -5.10 -4.48 -6.72
N ALA A 53 -5.07 -4.84 -5.44
CA ALA A 53 -6.23 -4.72 -4.55
C ALA A 53 -5.82 -4.29 -3.14
N ASP A 54 -6.69 -3.52 -2.50
CA ASP A 54 -6.53 -3.12 -1.11
C ASP A 54 -6.84 -4.32 -0.21
N MET A 55 -5.94 -4.65 0.73
CA MET A 55 -6.02 -5.86 1.55
C MET A 55 -5.65 -5.59 3.00
N GLY A 56 -6.06 -6.49 3.89
CA GLY A 56 -5.79 -6.37 5.32
C GLY A 56 -6.58 -5.26 5.98
N GLU A 57 -7.74 -4.90 5.43
CA GLU A 57 -8.53 -3.75 5.87
C GLU A 57 -9.54 -4.07 6.99
N GLY A 58 -9.44 -5.25 7.60
CA GLY A 58 -10.11 -5.53 8.87
C GLY A 58 -9.47 -4.76 10.04
N PHE A 59 -10.05 -4.88 11.23
CA PHE A 59 -9.47 -4.34 12.46
C PHE A 59 -9.96 -5.10 13.69
N GLY A 60 -9.04 -5.63 14.50
CA GLY A 60 -9.35 -6.45 15.67
C GLY A 60 -10.26 -7.63 15.30
N ARG A 61 -11.51 -7.60 15.79
CA ARG A 61 -12.50 -8.64 15.50
C ARG A 61 -13.26 -8.43 14.19
N TRP A 62 -13.20 -7.24 13.60
CA TRP A 62 -13.94 -6.89 12.39
C TRP A 62 -13.15 -7.35 11.17
N LYS A 63 -13.84 -8.06 10.28
CA LYS A 63 -13.31 -8.51 8.99
C LYS A 63 -13.88 -7.64 7.88
N LEU A 64 -13.06 -7.31 6.90
CA LEU A 64 -13.46 -6.60 5.70
C LEU A 64 -12.72 -7.22 4.52
N GLY A 65 -13.42 -7.40 3.41
CA GLY A 65 -12.88 -8.01 2.19
C GLY A 65 -12.71 -9.53 2.25
N PRO A 66 -12.92 -10.24 1.13
CA PRO A 66 -12.63 -11.66 1.01
C PRO A 66 -11.15 -11.92 0.65
N ASP A 67 -10.22 -11.45 1.51
CA ASP A 67 -8.77 -11.43 1.23
C ASP A 67 -8.19 -12.79 0.77
N ASP A 68 -8.57 -13.89 1.43
CA ASP A 68 -8.13 -15.25 1.10
C ASP A 68 -8.51 -15.68 -0.33
N GLU A 69 -9.59 -15.11 -0.86
CA GLU A 69 -10.11 -15.38 -2.19
C GLU A 69 -9.55 -14.39 -3.22
N LEU A 70 -9.49 -13.10 -2.87
CA LEU A 70 -8.95 -12.05 -3.75
C LEU A 70 -7.49 -12.29 -4.13
N VAL A 71 -6.67 -12.73 -3.17
CA VAL A 71 -5.22 -12.93 -3.38
C VAL A 71 -4.89 -13.91 -4.52
N LYS A 72 -5.85 -14.76 -4.92
CA LYS A 72 -5.68 -15.73 -6.01
C LYS A 72 -5.69 -15.08 -7.39
N TYR A 73 -6.18 -13.84 -7.50
CA TYR A 73 -6.46 -13.16 -8.76
C TYR A 73 -5.66 -11.87 -8.97
N ILE A 74 -4.86 -11.43 -7.99
CA ILE A 74 -4.12 -10.16 -8.05
C ILE A 74 -2.62 -10.39 -8.26
N ASP A 75 -1.93 -9.39 -8.81
CA ASP A 75 -0.47 -9.37 -8.92
C ASP A 75 0.18 -8.62 -7.74
N ALA A 76 -0.54 -7.66 -7.15
CA ALA A 76 -0.08 -6.81 -6.06
C ALA A 76 -1.17 -6.56 -5.00
N ALA A 77 -0.77 -6.48 -3.74
CA ALA A 77 -1.64 -6.16 -2.61
C ALA A 77 -1.19 -4.86 -1.94
N ASN A 78 -2.14 -3.92 -1.76
CA ASN A 78 -1.95 -2.70 -0.99
C ASN A 78 -2.38 -3.00 0.45
N ILE A 79 -1.43 -3.21 1.36
CA ILE A 79 -1.71 -3.69 2.72
C ILE A 79 -1.93 -2.51 3.66
N ALA A 80 -3.08 -2.46 4.33
CA ALA A 80 -3.40 -1.41 5.30
C ALA A 80 -2.40 -1.36 6.46
N CYS A 81 -2.08 -0.14 6.91
CA CYS A 81 -0.91 0.13 7.77
C CYS A 81 -1.25 0.59 9.20
N GLY A 82 -2.48 0.40 9.68
CA GLY A 82 -2.84 0.65 11.08
C GLY A 82 -3.64 1.92 11.37
N PHE A 83 -3.78 2.82 10.39
CA PHE A 83 -4.39 4.13 10.60
C PHE A 83 -5.84 4.20 10.13
N HIS A 84 -6.09 3.91 8.85
CA HIS A 84 -7.46 3.84 8.32
C HIS A 84 -8.08 2.45 8.55
N ALA A 85 -7.24 1.42 8.54
CA ALA A 85 -7.58 0.02 8.75
C ALA A 85 -6.31 -0.81 9.02
N GLY A 86 -6.50 -2.10 9.26
CA GLY A 86 -5.44 -3.05 9.57
C GLY A 86 -4.98 -2.91 11.03
N ASP A 87 -4.65 -4.03 11.65
CA ASP A 87 -3.92 -4.05 12.92
C ASP A 87 -2.64 -4.90 12.74
N PRO A 88 -1.69 -4.91 13.70
CA PRO A 88 -0.45 -5.65 13.53
C PRO A 88 -0.63 -7.15 13.22
N THR A 89 -1.68 -7.76 13.78
CA THR A 89 -1.98 -9.19 13.58
C THR A 89 -2.57 -9.44 12.20
N ILE A 90 -3.48 -8.58 11.74
CA ILE A 90 -4.02 -8.65 10.38
C ILE A 90 -2.89 -8.41 9.37
N MET A 91 -2.06 -7.38 9.58
CA MET A 91 -0.97 -7.02 8.67
C MET A 91 0.02 -8.18 8.46
N ILE A 92 0.47 -8.85 9.53
CA ILE A 92 1.37 -10.00 9.38
C ILE A 92 0.70 -11.21 8.72
N ASN A 93 -0.60 -11.43 8.96
CA ASN A 93 -1.34 -12.50 8.32
C ASN A 93 -1.54 -12.24 6.83
N THR A 94 -1.87 -11.01 6.44
CA THR A 94 -1.98 -10.60 5.03
C THR A 94 -0.63 -10.74 4.32
N VAL A 95 0.48 -10.32 4.95
CA VAL A 95 1.83 -10.52 4.42
C VAL A 95 2.13 -12.02 4.16
N ARG A 96 1.82 -12.89 5.13
CA ARG A 96 2.00 -14.34 4.97
C ARG A 96 1.13 -14.93 3.87
N LEU A 97 -0.10 -14.43 3.72
CA LEU A 97 -1.00 -14.81 2.65
C LEU A 97 -0.43 -14.44 1.27
N CYS A 98 0.03 -13.20 1.11
CA CYS A 98 0.71 -12.74 -0.11
C CYS A 98 1.96 -13.57 -0.41
N LYS A 99 2.78 -13.87 0.61
CA LYS A 99 3.96 -14.73 0.48
C LYS A 99 3.61 -16.11 -0.09
N LYS A 100 2.58 -16.76 0.46
CA LYS A 100 2.12 -18.09 0.02
C LYS A 100 1.65 -18.09 -1.45
N ARG A 101 1.17 -16.95 -1.93
CA ARG A 101 0.62 -16.78 -3.29
C ARG A 101 1.56 -16.08 -4.26
N ASN A 102 2.76 -15.70 -3.81
CA ASN A 102 3.72 -14.94 -4.59
C ASN A 102 3.15 -13.61 -5.13
N VAL A 103 2.36 -12.92 -4.31
CA VAL A 103 1.77 -11.60 -4.61
C VAL A 103 2.69 -10.50 -4.09
N LYS A 104 2.89 -9.44 -4.88
CA LYS A 104 3.70 -8.28 -4.48
C LYS A 104 3.06 -7.58 -3.28
N THR A 105 3.86 -7.14 -2.32
CA THR A 105 3.36 -6.52 -1.08
C THR A 105 3.73 -5.03 -1.05
N GLY A 106 2.72 -4.17 -1.01
CA GLY A 106 2.88 -2.72 -0.94
C GLY A 106 2.22 -2.14 0.30
N ALA A 107 2.66 -0.95 0.68
CA ALA A 107 2.05 -0.22 1.78
C ALA A 107 0.83 0.55 1.28
N HIS A 108 -0.25 0.50 2.05
CA HIS A 108 -1.45 1.28 1.84
C HIS A 108 -1.66 2.29 2.98
N PRO A 109 -0.83 3.34 3.07
CA PRO A 109 -0.94 4.32 4.15
C PRO A 109 -2.17 5.22 3.94
N GLY A 110 -2.86 5.51 5.04
CA GLY A 110 -4.05 6.36 5.06
C GLY A 110 -4.00 7.42 6.14
N LEU A 111 -5.05 8.25 6.19
CA LEU A 111 -5.26 9.20 7.28
C LEU A 111 -5.51 8.44 8.60
N GLN A 112 -5.17 9.06 9.74
CA GLN A 112 -5.42 8.51 11.07
C GLN A 112 -6.91 8.63 11.45
N ASP A 113 -7.75 7.96 10.68
CA ASP A 113 -9.19 7.98 10.79
C ASP A 113 -9.77 6.57 10.65
N LEU A 114 -9.64 5.78 11.71
CA LEU A 114 -10.14 4.41 11.74
C LEU A 114 -11.67 4.35 11.60
N VAL A 115 -12.40 5.28 12.24
CA VAL A 115 -13.88 5.29 12.24
C VAL A 115 -14.43 5.65 10.86
N GLY A 116 -13.80 6.61 10.17
CA GLY A 116 -14.16 6.99 8.81
C GLY A 116 -13.43 6.20 7.73
N PHE A 117 -12.68 5.16 8.11
CA PHE A 117 -11.90 4.33 7.21
C PHE A 117 -10.95 5.13 6.31
N GLY A 118 -10.40 6.24 6.82
CA GLY A 118 -9.52 7.13 6.06
C GLY A 118 -10.19 7.84 4.88
N ARG A 119 -11.54 7.85 4.80
CA ARG A 119 -12.32 8.44 3.71
C ARG A 119 -12.97 9.80 4.07
N ARG A 120 -12.68 10.36 5.24
CA ARG A 120 -13.20 11.68 5.66
C ARG A 120 -12.16 12.76 5.54
N LYS A 121 -12.64 13.98 5.24
CA LYS A 121 -11.83 15.19 5.33
C LYS A 121 -11.51 15.48 6.80
N MET A 122 -10.26 15.81 7.08
CA MET A 122 -9.75 16.32 8.36
C MET A 122 -8.59 17.27 8.10
N GLU A 123 -8.46 18.32 8.91
CA GLU A 123 -7.30 19.21 8.80
C GLU A 123 -6.05 18.50 9.32
N VAL A 124 -5.00 18.42 8.49
CA VAL A 124 -3.71 17.79 8.84
C VAL A 124 -2.60 18.64 8.25
N ASN A 125 -1.57 18.95 9.04
CA ASN A 125 -0.43 19.67 8.52
C ASN A 125 0.39 18.79 7.56
N PRO A 126 1.01 19.36 6.52
CA PRO A 126 1.89 18.60 5.62
C PRO A 126 3.03 17.86 6.35
N SER A 127 3.62 18.47 7.38
CA SER A 127 4.68 17.84 8.18
C SER A 127 4.19 16.61 8.96
N ASP A 128 2.93 16.63 9.41
CA ASP A 128 2.32 15.50 10.09
C ASP A 128 2.08 14.37 9.08
N LEU A 129 1.58 14.70 7.88
CA LEU A 129 1.42 13.71 6.81
C LEU A 129 2.74 13.04 6.43
N TYR A 130 3.83 13.78 6.27
CA TYR A 130 5.17 13.21 6.04
C TYR A 130 5.52 12.17 7.11
N ALA A 131 5.37 12.52 8.40
CA ALA A 131 5.67 11.61 9.50
C ALA A 131 4.72 10.39 9.55
N MET A 132 3.43 10.59 9.26
CA MET A 132 2.43 9.51 9.21
C MET A 132 2.75 8.49 8.12
N ILE A 133 3.23 8.92 6.95
CA ILE A 133 3.65 8.02 5.87
C ILE A 133 4.88 7.21 6.31
N LEU A 134 5.91 7.86 6.84
CA LEU A 134 7.11 7.16 7.32
C LEU A 134 6.78 6.10 8.38
N TYR A 135 5.93 6.44 9.34
CA TYR A 135 5.49 5.53 10.38
C TYR A 135 4.79 4.29 9.82
N GLN A 136 3.77 4.52 8.98
CA GLN A 136 2.94 3.45 8.42
C GLN A 136 3.74 2.51 7.52
N VAL A 137 4.52 3.07 6.60
CA VAL A 137 5.33 2.28 5.67
C VAL A 137 6.47 1.57 6.42
N GLY A 138 7.07 2.21 7.43
CA GLY A 138 8.08 1.59 8.30
C GLY A 138 7.52 0.41 9.10
N ALA A 139 6.30 0.51 9.61
CA ALA A 139 5.63 -0.57 10.32
C ALA A 139 5.44 -1.81 9.42
N LEU A 140 4.92 -1.63 8.21
CA LEU A 140 4.79 -2.72 7.25
C LEU A 140 6.16 -3.28 6.85
N GLN A 141 7.15 -2.41 6.59
CA GLN A 141 8.49 -2.83 6.21
C GLN A 141 9.15 -3.73 7.28
N GLY A 142 8.95 -3.42 8.56
CA GLY A 142 9.40 -4.27 9.68
C GLY A 142 8.78 -5.67 9.64
N ILE A 143 7.46 -5.74 9.40
CA ILE A 143 6.74 -7.02 9.27
C ILE A 143 7.21 -7.80 8.05
N LEU A 144 7.32 -7.15 6.89
CA LEU A 144 7.81 -7.78 5.65
C LEU A 144 9.19 -8.39 5.85
N LYS A 145 10.12 -7.65 6.47
CA LYS A 145 11.46 -8.14 6.79
C LYS A 145 11.44 -9.37 7.69
N SER A 146 10.54 -9.41 8.68
CA SER A 146 10.39 -10.58 9.57
C SER A 146 9.93 -11.84 8.84
N GLU A 147 9.20 -11.67 7.74
CA GLU A 147 8.70 -12.75 6.88
C GLU A 147 9.59 -12.98 5.65
N GLY A 148 10.77 -12.33 5.56
CA GLY A 148 11.70 -12.49 4.45
C GLY A 148 11.17 -11.96 3.11
N LEU A 149 10.30 -10.95 3.16
CA LEU A 149 9.78 -10.23 2.00
C LEU A 149 10.32 -8.79 1.97
N GLU A 150 10.21 -8.16 0.80
CA GLU A 150 10.57 -6.77 0.59
C GLU A 150 9.33 -5.94 0.23
N LEU A 151 9.35 -4.66 0.62
CA LEU A 151 8.34 -3.70 0.18
C LEU A 151 8.48 -3.49 -1.33
N THR A 152 7.37 -3.54 -2.06
CA THR A 152 7.39 -3.46 -3.53
C THR A 152 6.82 -2.16 -4.09
N HIS A 153 5.91 -1.49 -3.37
CA HIS A 153 5.29 -0.23 -3.78
C HIS A 153 4.60 0.47 -2.59
N ILE A 154 4.19 1.72 -2.78
CA ILE A 154 3.33 2.49 -1.86
C ILE A 154 2.14 3.04 -2.63
N LYS A 155 0.93 2.89 -2.09
CA LYS A 155 -0.29 3.46 -2.65
C LYS A 155 -1.08 4.19 -1.57
N PRO A 156 -1.20 5.53 -1.58
CA PRO A 156 -2.01 6.27 -0.62
C PRO A 156 -3.49 5.85 -0.63
N HIS A 157 -4.10 5.70 0.54
CA HIS A 157 -5.49 5.27 0.71
C HIS A 157 -6.49 6.45 0.75
N GLY A 158 -7.67 6.24 0.16
CA GLY A 158 -8.87 7.01 0.47
C GLY A 158 -8.73 8.52 0.29
N GLU A 159 -9.11 9.29 1.32
CA GLU A 159 -9.12 10.76 1.25
C GLU A 159 -7.70 11.35 1.10
N LEU A 160 -6.66 10.63 1.53
CA LEU A 160 -5.27 11.07 1.34
C LEU A 160 -4.92 11.24 -0.14
N TYR A 161 -5.39 10.35 -1.01
CA TYR A 161 -5.23 10.49 -2.46
C TYR A 161 -5.84 11.82 -2.95
N PHE A 162 -7.08 12.13 -2.53
CA PHE A 162 -7.73 13.37 -2.91
C PHE A 162 -7.09 14.62 -2.28
N TYR A 163 -6.41 14.49 -1.14
CA TYR A 163 -5.64 15.59 -0.53
C TYR A 163 -4.46 15.95 -1.41
N MET A 164 -3.70 14.95 -1.83
CA MET A 164 -2.57 15.13 -2.75
C MET A 164 -3.04 15.80 -4.06
N LEU A 165 -4.19 15.40 -4.61
CA LEU A 165 -4.71 16.04 -5.83
C LEU A 165 -5.04 17.53 -5.68
N ARG A 166 -5.48 17.97 -4.49
CA ARG A 166 -5.97 19.33 -4.25
C ARG A 166 -4.89 20.29 -3.78
N ASP A 167 -3.85 19.80 -3.11
CA ASP A 167 -2.79 20.61 -2.52
C ASP A 167 -1.41 20.02 -2.82
N GLU A 168 -0.61 20.76 -3.58
CA GLU A 168 0.74 20.36 -3.97
C GLU A 168 1.69 20.28 -2.78
N THR A 169 1.49 21.09 -1.74
CA THR A 169 2.31 21.06 -0.51
C THR A 169 2.10 19.75 0.21
N ILE A 170 0.84 19.29 0.29
CA ILE A 170 0.51 17.97 0.83
C ILE A 170 1.08 16.87 -0.05
N MET A 171 0.90 16.97 -1.38
CA MET A 171 1.45 16.00 -2.34
C MET A 171 2.96 15.83 -2.15
N ARG A 172 3.71 16.94 -2.10
CA ARG A 172 5.16 16.94 -1.92
C ARG A 172 5.56 16.30 -0.60
N ALA A 173 4.93 16.67 0.51
CA ALA A 173 5.25 16.08 1.81
C ALA A 173 5.02 14.55 1.84
N VAL A 174 3.95 14.05 1.22
CA VAL A 174 3.69 12.61 1.11
C VAL A 174 4.75 11.92 0.24
N LEU A 175 5.08 12.49 -0.92
CA LEU A 175 6.05 11.90 -1.85
C LEU A 175 7.49 11.94 -1.32
N GLU A 176 7.88 13.00 -0.61
CA GLU A 176 9.16 13.08 0.09
C GLU A 176 9.31 11.95 1.12
N ALA A 177 8.24 11.64 1.87
CA ALA A 177 8.23 10.49 2.78
C ALA A 177 8.37 9.15 2.00
N CYS A 178 7.64 9.00 0.89
CA CYS A 178 7.74 7.81 0.04
C CYS A 178 9.16 7.62 -0.54
N ALA A 179 9.88 8.70 -0.86
CA ALA A 179 11.21 8.67 -1.47
C ALA A 179 12.22 7.85 -0.66
N HIS A 180 12.09 7.84 0.67
CA HIS A 180 12.99 7.11 1.57
C HIS A 180 12.98 5.59 1.34
N PHE A 181 11.87 5.05 0.83
CA PHE A 181 11.68 3.62 0.67
C PHE A 181 12.16 3.09 -0.69
N LYS A 182 12.41 3.97 -1.67
CA LYS A 182 12.96 3.63 -3.00
C LYS A 182 12.14 2.58 -3.76
N VAL A 183 10.83 2.61 -3.59
CA VAL A 183 9.86 1.79 -4.31
C VAL A 183 8.91 2.71 -5.11
N PRO A 184 8.26 2.20 -6.16
CA PRO A 184 7.29 3.01 -6.90
C PRO A 184 6.12 3.48 -6.03
N VAL A 185 5.58 4.64 -6.37
CA VAL A 185 4.32 5.15 -5.83
C VAL A 185 3.22 4.97 -6.86
N TYR A 186 2.08 4.41 -6.43
CA TYR A 186 0.92 4.13 -7.28
C TYR A 186 -0.13 5.22 -7.09
N ALA A 187 -0.68 5.74 -8.18
CA ALA A 187 -1.88 6.58 -8.19
C ALA A 187 -2.44 6.69 -9.62
N CYS A 188 -3.64 7.24 -9.80
CA CYS A 188 -4.11 7.60 -11.14
C CYS A 188 -3.17 8.59 -11.80
N LYS A 189 -3.16 8.58 -13.14
CA LYS A 189 -2.42 9.53 -13.97
C LYS A 189 -2.60 10.97 -13.46
N ASN A 190 -1.47 11.61 -13.17
CA ASN A 190 -1.40 12.98 -12.72
C ASN A 190 -0.02 13.56 -13.06
N ASP A 191 0.03 14.51 -13.99
CA ASP A 191 1.28 15.09 -14.48
C ASP A 191 2.05 15.86 -13.40
N ARG A 192 1.35 16.46 -12.42
CA ARG A 192 2.00 17.16 -11.30
C ARG A 192 2.67 16.17 -10.36
N GLN A 193 1.98 15.07 -10.05
CA GLN A 193 2.54 13.99 -9.23
C GLN A 193 3.73 13.33 -9.93
N GLN A 194 3.63 13.09 -11.25
CA GLN A 194 4.75 12.59 -12.06
C GLN A 194 5.97 13.53 -11.96
N ALA A 195 5.77 14.85 -12.15
CA ALA A 195 6.85 15.83 -12.09
C ALA A 195 7.56 15.83 -10.72
N ILE A 196 6.81 15.78 -9.61
CA ILE A 196 7.40 15.72 -8.27
C ILE A 196 8.10 14.37 -8.03
N CYS A 197 7.53 13.26 -8.50
CA CYS A 197 8.20 11.97 -8.46
C CYS A 197 9.55 11.99 -9.21
N ASP A 198 9.59 12.62 -10.39
CA ASP A 198 10.82 12.77 -11.18
C ASP A 198 11.88 13.63 -10.45
N GLU A 199 11.46 14.74 -9.84
CA GLU A 199 12.34 15.58 -8.99
C GLU A 199 12.94 14.78 -7.82
N LEU A 200 12.15 13.91 -7.21
CA LEU A 200 12.54 13.10 -6.05
C LEU A 200 13.22 11.77 -6.44
N GLY A 201 13.32 11.45 -7.72
CA GLY A 201 13.90 10.20 -8.22
C GLY A 201 13.08 8.95 -7.85
N ILE A 202 11.75 9.09 -7.75
CA ILE A 202 10.80 8.02 -7.46
C ILE A 202 10.10 7.59 -8.74
N VAL A 203 9.90 6.28 -8.93
CA VAL A 203 9.07 5.79 -10.04
C VAL A 203 7.60 6.03 -9.74
N PHE A 204 6.90 6.73 -10.64
CA PHE A 204 5.45 6.88 -10.57
C PHE A 204 4.77 5.80 -11.41
N GLN A 205 4.05 4.89 -10.77
CA GLN A 205 3.28 3.86 -11.45
C GLN A 205 1.82 4.30 -11.55
N GLU A 206 1.42 4.66 -12.77
CA GLU A 206 0.03 5.02 -13.04
C GLU A 206 -0.89 3.80 -12.92
N GLU A 207 -2.10 4.03 -12.39
CA GLU A 207 -3.15 3.03 -12.28
C GLU A 207 -4.50 3.54 -12.82
N VAL A 208 -5.39 2.59 -13.06
CA VAL A 208 -6.81 2.82 -13.39
C VAL A 208 -7.69 2.06 -12.42
N TYR A 209 -8.90 2.55 -12.26
CA TYR A 209 -9.98 1.92 -11.51
C TYR A 209 -11.05 1.45 -12.49
N VAL A 210 -11.53 0.23 -12.29
CA VAL A 210 -12.61 -0.35 -13.12
C VAL A 210 -13.94 -0.43 -12.36
N ASP A 211 -13.88 -0.28 -11.04
CA ASP A 211 -15.01 -0.36 -10.12
C ASP A 211 -15.52 1.01 -9.62
N ILE A 212 -14.92 2.10 -10.10
CA ILE A 212 -15.34 3.48 -9.85
C ILE A 212 -15.58 4.19 -11.18
N ASP A 213 -16.59 5.05 -11.24
CA ASP A 213 -16.87 5.92 -12.38
C ASP A 213 -15.86 7.07 -12.51
N TYR A 214 -15.71 7.57 -13.74
CA TYR A 214 -14.92 8.76 -14.05
C TYR A 214 -15.86 9.93 -14.37
N ASP A 215 -15.44 11.15 -14.08
CA ASP A 215 -16.06 12.35 -14.65
C ASP A 215 -15.53 12.64 -16.06
N SER A 216 -16.12 13.64 -16.73
CA SER A 216 -15.73 14.06 -18.08
C SER A 216 -14.31 14.64 -18.15
N GLY A 217 -13.70 14.98 -17.01
CA GLY A 217 -12.30 15.36 -16.89
C GLY A 217 -11.34 14.18 -16.70
N GLY A 218 -11.85 12.94 -16.65
CA GLY A 218 -11.05 11.75 -16.40
C GLY A 218 -10.64 11.56 -14.95
N ASN A 219 -11.29 12.26 -14.01
CA ASN A 219 -11.04 12.08 -12.58
C ASN A 219 -12.00 11.04 -12.00
N LEU A 220 -11.54 10.32 -10.99
CA LEU A 220 -12.41 9.43 -10.23
C LEU A 220 -13.48 10.22 -9.50
N VAL A 221 -14.73 9.78 -9.61
CA VAL A 221 -15.79 10.28 -8.73
C VAL A 221 -15.68 9.59 -7.36
N PRO A 222 -16.11 10.23 -6.26
CA PRO A 222 -16.20 9.56 -4.97
C PRO A 222 -17.07 8.29 -5.07
N VAL A 223 -16.66 7.20 -4.43
CA VAL A 223 -17.36 5.90 -4.46
C VAL A 223 -18.86 6.05 -4.18
N ALA A 224 -19.25 6.88 -3.21
CA ALA A 224 -20.64 7.15 -2.85
C ALA A 224 -21.49 7.81 -3.96
N LYS A 225 -20.85 8.34 -5.01
CA LYS A 225 -21.47 8.95 -6.19
C LYS A 225 -21.30 8.09 -7.46
N SER A 226 -20.58 6.97 -7.37
CA SER A 226 -20.42 6.03 -8.47
C SER A 226 -21.67 5.16 -8.58
N GLN A 227 -22.02 4.75 -9.80
CA GLN A 227 -23.05 3.74 -10.01
C GLN A 227 -22.59 2.38 -9.41
N PRO A 228 -23.54 1.51 -9.02
CA PRO A 228 -23.22 0.14 -8.63
C PRO A 228 -22.48 -0.59 -9.76
N VAL A 229 -21.30 -1.12 -9.46
CA VAL A 229 -20.51 -1.85 -10.45
C VAL A 229 -20.89 -3.34 -10.49
N THR A 230 -20.85 -3.92 -11.69
CA THR A 230 -20.95 -5.36 -11.92
C THR A 230 -19.61 -5.95 -12.40
N PRO A 231 -19.40 -7.26 -12.20
CA PRO A 231 -18.22 -7.95 -12.74
C PRO A 231 -18.03 -7.78 -14.26
N GLU A 232 -19.13 -7.82 -15.02
CA GLU A 232 -19.12 -7.65 -16.47
C GLU A 232 -18.69 -6.24 -16.87
N LEU A 233 -19.16 -5.23 -16.14
CA LEU A 233 -18.78 -3.84 -16.37
C LEU A 233 -17.29 -3.61 -16.08
N CYS A 234 -16.73 -4.22 -15.03
CA CYS A 234 -15.29 -4.18 -14.77
C CYS A 234 -14.49 -4.75 -15.95
N ALA A 235 -14.91 -5.90 -16.49
CA ALA A 235 -14.24 -6.55 -17.61
C ALA A 235 -14.40 -5.79 -18.93
N GLU A 236 -15.52 -5.12 -19.15
CA GLU A 236 -15.71 -4.21 -20.28
C GLU A 236 -14.76 -3.01 -20.18
N ARG A 237 -14.73 -2.36 -19.02
CA ARG A 237 -13.87 -1.20 -18.76
C ARG A 237 -12.40 -1.52 -18.97
N VAL A 238 -11.90 -2.58 -18.36
CA VAL A 238 -10.47 -2.91 -18.49
C VAL A 238 -10.07 -3.23 -19.93
N ARG A 239 -10.96 -3.89 -20.70
CA ARG A 239 -10.72 -4.11 -22.14
C ARG A 239 -10.69 -2.81 -22.90
N ARG A 240 -11.66 -1.92 -22.66
CA ARG A 240 -11.69 -0.61 -23.30
C ARG A 240 -10.44 0.21 -22.99
N MET A 241 -10.04 0.26 -21.72
CA MET A 241 -8.84 0.99 -21.28
C MET A 241 -7.58 0.44 -21.94
N ALA A 242 -7.44 -0.89 -22.00
CA ALA A 242 -6.22 -1.50 -22.52
C ALA A 242 -6.16 -1.54 -24.07
N GLU A 243 -7.30 -1.69 -24.75
CA GLU A 243 -7.36 -1.78 -26.22
C GLU A 243 -7.52 -0.42 -26.90
N LYS A 244 -8.13 0.56 -26.23
CA LYS A 244 -8.48 1.87 -26.80
C LYS A 244 -7.95 3.07 -26.04
N ASP A 245 -7.25 2.87 -24.92
CA ASP A 245 -6.70 3.94 -24.06
C ASP A 245 -7.76 4.95 -23.60
N GLU A 246 -8.99 4.46 -23.35
CA GLU A 246 -10.12 5.30 -22.96
C GLU A 246 -11.06 4.63 -21.96
N THR A 247 -11.80 5.46 -21.22
CA THR A 247 -12.93 5.07 -20.37
C THR A 247 -14.20 5.81 -20.83
N VAL A 248 -15.33 5.54 -20.18
CA VAL A 248 -16.59 6.26 -20.37
C VAL A 248 -16.91 7.00 -19.08
N ALA A 249 -17.08 8.32 -19.18
CA ALA A 249 -17.47 9.15 -18.06
C ALA A 249 -18.93 8.90 -17.63
N ASN A 250 -19.28 9.36 -16.44
CA ASN A 250 -20.63 9.23 -15.88
C ASN A 250 -21.73 9.98 -16.68
N ASP A 251 -21.34 10.87 -17.59
CA ASP A 251 -22.22 11.54 -18.55
C ASP A 251 -22.36 10.76 -19.89
N GLY A 252 -21.69 9.61 -20.02
CA GLY A 252 -21.70 8.75 -21.19
C GLY A 252 -20.65 9.11 -22.26
N ASN A 253 -19.88 10.18 -22.09
CA ASN A 253 -18.88 10.60 -23.06
C ASN A 253 -17.57 9.80 -22.91
N PRO A 254 -16.88 9.47 -24.02
CA PRO A 254 -15.57 8.84 -23.96
C PRO A 254 -14.53 9.81 -23.42
N VAL A 255 -13.62 9.29 -22.58
CA VAL A 255 -12.49 10.05 -22.02
C VAL A 255 -11.19 9.30 -22.29
N GLN A 256 -10.25 9.97 -22.94
CA GLN A 256 -8.92 9.44 -23.23
C GLN A 256 -8.07 9.44 -21.96
N LEU A 257 -7.40 8.31 -21.69
CA LEU A 257 -6.58 8.12 -20.49
C LEU A 257 -5.11 8.47 -20.72
N GLY A 258 -4.62 8.36 -21.97
CA GLY A 258 -3.28 8.82 -22.33
C GLY A 258 -2.14 7.94 -21.81
N PHE A 259 -2.34 6.63 -21.74
CA PHE A 259 -1.30 5.65 -21.49
C PHE A 259 -0.42 5.41 -22.72
N LYS A 260 -0.92 5.66 -23.93
CA LYS A 260 -0.19 5.51 -25.20
C LYS A 260 0.44 4.12 -25.36
N GLY A 261 -0.32 3.08 -24.98
CA GLY A 261 0.13 1.69 -25.01
C GLY A 261 1.06 1.26 -23.87
N ARG A 262 1.37 2.14 -22.90
CA ARG A 262 2.11 1.74 -21.70
C ARG A 262 1.22 0.92 -20.76
N PRO A 263 1.73 -0.17 -20.17
CA PRO A 263 0.99 -0.93 -19.16
C PRO A 263 0.68 -0.11 -17.89
N PHE A 264 -0.49 -0.37 -17.32
CA PHE A 264 -0.97 0.25 -16.08
C PHE A 264 -1.48 -0.79 -15.07
N SER A 265 -1.50 -0.40 -13.79
CA SER A 265 -2.10 -1.23 -12.75
C SER A 265 -3.61 -1.01 -12.71
N VAL A 266 -4.38 -2.05 -12.43
CA VAL A 266 -5.84 -2.01 -12.33
C VAL A 266 -6.23 -2.26 -10.89
N CYS A 267 -6.79 -1.24 -10.25
CA CYS A 267 -7.26 -1.32 -8.87
C CYS A 267 -8.62 -2.00 -8.80
N ILE A 268 -8.76 -2.90 -7.83
CA ILE A 268 -10.03 -3.44 -7.35
C ILE A 268 -10.14 -3.20 -5.85
N HIS A 269 -11.25 -2.59 -5.44
CA HIS A 269 -11.62 -2.39 -4.06
C HIS A 269 -12.14 -3.70 -3.44
N SER A 270 -11.59 -4.09 -2.29
CA SER A 270 -11.97 -5.32 -1.59
C SER A 270 -13.19 -5.15 -0.68
N ASP A 271 -13.55 -3.91 -0.34
CA ASP A 271 -14.66 -3.55 0.53
C ASP A 271 -16.04 -3.57 -0.18
N MET A 272 -16.06 -3.77 -1.50
CA MET A 272 -17.30 -3.91 -2.28
C MET A 272 -17.90 -5.31 -2.18
N ALA A 273 -19.24 -5.41 -2.09
CA ALA A 273 -19.93 -6.70 -2.08
C ALA A 273 -19.65 -7.55 -3.34
N THR A 274 -19.37 -6.91 -4.48
CA THR A 274 -19.05 -7.56 -5.76
C THR A 274 -17.55 -7.81 -5.97
N ALA A 275 -16.68 -7.47 -5.01
CA ALA A 275 -15.22 -7.48 -5.16
C ALA A 275 -14.67 -8.78 -5.77
N LEU A 276 -15.13 -9.95 -5.29
CA LEU A 276 -14.66 -11.24 -5.80
C LEU A 276 -15.05 -11.46 -7.27
N GLY A 277 -16.29 -11.14 -7.64
CA GLY A 277 -16.71 -11.23 -9.04
C GLY A 277 -15.97 -10.23 -9.92
N ASN A 278 -15.80 -8.99 -9.44
CA ASN A 278 -15.08 -7.94 -10.13
C ASN A 278 -13.64 -8.36 -10.46
N VAL A 279 -12.90 -8.89 -9.47
CA VAL A 279 -11.51 -9.32 -9.69
C VAL A 279 -11.41 -10.52 -10.63
N GLN A 280 -12.33 -11.48 -10.54
CA GLN A 280 -12.35 -12.67 -11.41
C GLN A 280 -12.54 -12.27 -12.88
N LYS A 281 -13.56 -11.45 -13.16
CA LYS A 281 -13.85 -10.99 -14.53
C LYS A 281 -12.78 -10.04 -15.07
N THR A 282 -12.21 -9.21 -14.21
CA THR A 282 -11.08 -8.35 -14.58
C THR A 282 -9.83 -9.16 -14.91
N ARG A 283 -9.52 -10.21 -14.13
CA ARG A 283 -8.40 -11.13 -14.40
C ARG A 283 -8.56 -11.84 -15.74
N GLU A 284 -9.73 -12.43 -16.01
CA GLU A 284 -10.04 -13.06 -17.30
C GLU A 284 -9.75 -12.11 -18.47
N ALA A 285 -10.18 -10.85 -18.37
CA ALA A 285 -9.98 -9.84 -19.40
C ALA A 285 -8.50 -9.41 -19.53
N ILE A 286 -7.80 -9.16 -18.43
CA ILE A 286 -6.38 -8.78 -18.44
C ILE A 286 -5.51 -9.87 -19.04
N ASP A 287 -5.78 -11.14 -18.71
CA ASP A 287 -4.99 -12.25 -19.24
C ASP A 287 -5.17 -12.39 -20.76
N GLN A 288 -6.39 -12.15 -21.28
CA GLN A 288 -6.64 -12.10 -22.73
C GLN A 288 -5.85 -10.97 -23.39
N VAL A 289 -5.90 -9.75 -22.83
CA VAL A 289 -5.20 -8.59 -23.40
C VAL A 289 -3.67 -8.77 -23.36
N ASN A 290 -3.14 -9.23 -22.23
CA ASN A 290 -1.70 -9.50 -22.08
C ASN A 290 -1.21 -10.58 -23.05
N ASN A 291 -2.03 -11.57 -23.37
CA ASN A 291 -1.67 -12.62 -24.33
C ASN A 291 -1.73 -12.17 -25.79
N LYS A 292 -2.60 -11.20 -26.14
CA LYS A 292 -2.60 -10.58 -27.48
C LYS A 292 -1.38 -9.69 -27.74
N SER A 293 -0.74 -9.20 -26.67
CA SER A 293 0.35 -8.23 -26.74
C SER A 293 1.75 -8.89 -26.73
N LYS A 294 1.82 -10.22 -26.67
CA LYS A 294 3.04 -11.03 -26.78
C LYS A 294 3.25 -11.44 -28.23
#